data_AF-A0A521SWG6-F1
#
_entry.id   AF-A0A521SWG6-F1
#
_cell.length_a   1.000
_cell.length_b   1.000
_cell.length_c   1.000
_cell.angle_alpha   90.00
_cell.angle_beta   90.00
_cell.angle_gamma   90.00
#
_symmetry.space_group_name_H-M   'P 1'
#
loop_
_entity.id
_entity.type
_entity.pdbx_description
1 polymer ?
#
loop_
_entity_poly.entity_id
_entity_poly.type
_entity_poly.pdbx_seq_one_letter_code
_entity_poly.pdbx_strand_id
1 'polypeptide(L)'
;MTVERTAVERRILASLDAGRIPVLLGGCGIGRTTLLQRLAALRPSASRYIDLGAVATTPERCLVAVTGRPLAAGTTARAAFDQVLREFDRAVSPSGERATVLLDAFQELRTFENFPGLRDVQRDFVAHLAASPNHFVLASRFTARAHRLLRDAPARFEVIHLPPLDGADVEALARARDGRADWARQVAPAVQALSAGRAAYAVALVDAMAGAATAEAGTALAELFSPAGRLTALARFSYEFRLHRARGYGALKAILGILAEEEPLTLTDIAHRLHRTPGSTKDYLSWLEDVDVLNVHRKKYSYDDPLVRLYVRLYTGVEPPSHDRIVAETRRFAAERLSAPQPAAAPDAPTRTPSAQPALAAPEPASRKNGIIEID
;
A
#
# COMPACT_ATOMS: atom_id res chain seq x y z
N MET A 1 13.82 8.27 10.15
CA MET A 1 13.53 9.63 9.68
C MET A 1 12.09 9.67 9.16
N THR A 2 11.30 10.64 9.61
CA THR A 2 9.89 10.79 9.21
C THR A 2 9.81 11.86 8.14
N VAL A 3 9.17 11.57 7.00
CA VAL A 3 9.00 12.56 5.93
C VAL A 3 7.83 13.48 6.29
N GLU A 4 8.05 14.78 6.26
CA GLU A 4 6.98 15.77 6.49
C GLU A 4 6.11 15.88 5.24
N ARG A 5 4.78 15.91 5.41
CA ARG A 5 3.83 16.05 4.30
C ARG A 5 2.77 17.09 4.65
N THR A 6 3.20 18.32 4.91
CA THR A 6 2.40 19.39 5.52
C THR A 6 1.06 19.66 4.80
N ALA A 7 1.01 19.56 3.48
CA ALA A 7 -0.26 19.71 2.74
C ALA A 7 -1.25 18.58 3.03
N VAL A 8 -0.78 17.33 3.03
CA VAL A 8 -1.60 16.16 3.34
C VAL A 8 -2.02 16.17 4.82
N GLU A 9 -1.10 16.51 5.73
CA GLU A 9 -1.39 16.65 7.16
C GLU A 9 -2.51 17.66 7.40
N ARG A 10 -2.42 18.86 6.80
CA ARG A 10 -3.48 19.89 6.91
C ARG A 10 -4.81 19.39 6.37
N ARG A 11 -4.82 18.68 5.24
CA ARG A 11 -6.06 18.10 4.67
C ARG A 11 -6.69 17.07 5.62
N ILE A 12 -5.89 16.22 6.24
CA ILE A 12 -6.38 15.21 7.20
C ILE A 12 -6.99 15.90 8.42
N LEU A 13 -6.31 16.90 8.99
CA LEU A 13 -6.82 17.64 10.14
C LEU A 13 -8.12 18.38 9.81
N ALA A 14 -8.19 19.07 8.66
CA ALA A 14 -9.42 19.74 8.21
C ALA A 14 -10.59 18.75 8.00
N SER A 15 -10.31 17.56 7.48
CA SER A 15 -11.31 16.50 7.30
C SER A 15 -11.83 15.98 8.65
N LEU A 16 -10.93 15.78 9.63
CA LEU A 16 -11.31 15.42 11.01
C LEU A 16 -12.16 16.51 11.67
N ASP A 17 -11.78 17.78 11.53
CA ASP A 17 -12.50 18.93 12.10
C ASP A 17 -13.90 19.09 11.47
N ALA A 18 -14.08 18.67 10.20
CA ALA A 18 -15.36 18.57 9.52
C ALA A 18 -16.19 17.32 9.91
N GLY A 19 -15.73 16.53 10.89
CA GLY A 19 -16.40 15.33 11.37
C GLY A 19 -16.33 14.13 10.40
N ARG A 20 -15.45 14.18 9.39
CA ARG A 20 -15.25 13.12 8.39
C ARG A 20 -14.31 12.04 8.93
N ILE A 21 -14.22 10.93 8.19
CA ILE A 21 -13.27 9.83 8.43
C ILE A 21 -12.30 9.78 7.24
N PRO A 22 -11.08 10.34 7.37
CA PRO A 22 -10.09 10.27 6.31
C PRO A 22 -9.61 8.84 6.09
N VAL A 23 -9.55 8.42 4.82
CA VAL A 23 -9.01 7.13 4.39
C VAL A 23 -7.80 7.36 3.49
N LEU A 24 -6.62 7.12 4.04
CA LEU A 24 -5.32 7.30 3.41
C LEU A 24 -4.98 6.12 2.50
N LEU A 25 -4.95 6.35 1.19
CA LEU A 25 -4.66 5.32 0.19
C LEU A 25 -3.35 5.58 -0.55
N GLY A 26 -2.63 4.52 -0.88
CA GLY A 26 -1.45 4.56 -1.76
C GLY A 26 -0.70 3.23 -1.74
N GLY A 27 0.27 3.00 -2.62
CA GLY A 27 1.01 1.72 -2.68
C GLY A 27 2.04 1.54 -1.56
N CYS A 28 2.69 0.37 -1.47
CA CYS A 28 3.75 0.10 -0.50
C CYS A 28 4.85 1.18 -0.49
N GLY A 29 5.39 1.50 0.68
CA GLY A 29 6.48 2.47 0.82
C GLY A 29 6.11 3.95 0.64
N ILE A 30 4.85 4.31 0.36
CA ILE A 30 4.46 5.70 0.10
C ILE A 30 4.50 6.61 1.35
N GLY A 31 4.55 6.05 2.57
CA GLY A 31 4.63 6.81 3.82
C GLY A 31 3.33 6.96 4.61
N ARG A 32 2.32 6.09 4.41
CA ARG A 32 1.08 6.08 5.23
C ARG A 32 1.36 5.90 6.72
N THR A 33 2.12 4.87 7.08
CA THR A 33 2.45 4.53 8.48
C THR A 33 3.18 5.67 9.17
N THR A 34 4.20 6.23 8.51
CA THR A 34 4.96 7.38 9.03
C THR A 34 4.08 8.62 9.21
N LEU A 35 3.11 8.84 8.31
CA LEU A 35 2.16 9.94 8.41
C LEU A 35 1.18 9.73 9.59
N LEU A 36 0.65 8.52 9.77
CA LEU A 36 -0.19 8.20 10.93
C LEU A 36 0.56 8.37 12.25
N GLN A 37 1.80 7.91 12.33
CA GLN A 37 2.64 8.08 13.52
C GLN A 37 2.93 9.55 13.81
N ARG A 38 3.16 10.36 12.77
CA ARG A 38 3.32 11.82 12.92
C ARG A 38 2.04 12.47 13.44
N LEU A 39 0.87 12.12 12.90
CA LEU A 39 -0.42 12.59 13.41
C LEU A 39 -0.64 12.20 14.88
N ALA A 40 -0.22 10.99 15.27
CA ALA A 40 -0.27 10.55 16.66
C ALA A 40 0.61 11.45 17.56
N ALA A 41 1.83 11.75 17.12
CA ALA A 41 2.77 12.60 17.83
C ALA A 41 2.31 14.07 17.93
N LEU A 42 1.53 14.56 16.97
CA LEU A 42 0.93 15.91 17.00
C LEU A 42 -0.27 16.01 17.94
N ARG A 43 -0.91 14.88 18.29
CA ARG A 43 -2.08 14.82 19.21
C ARG A 43 -1.91 13.69 20.24
N PRO A 44 -0.84 13.65 21.05
CA PRO A 44 -0.47 12.47 21.85
C PRO A 44 -1.49 12.14 22.94
N SER A 45 -2.13 13.15 23.53
CA SER A 45 -3.15 13.00 24.56
C SER A 45 -4.56 12.80 24.01
N ALA A 46 -4.75 12.78 22.70
CA ALA A 46 -6.08 12.66 22.08
C ALA A 46 -6.14 11.60 20.99
N SER A 47 -5.04 10.88 20.73
CA SER A 47 -4.95 9.91 19.65
C SER A 47 -4.43 8.56 20.11
N ARG A 48 -4.88 7.52 19.41
CA ARG A 48 -4.48 6.14 19.65
C ARG A 48 -4.13 5.48 18.32
N TYR A 49 -2.86 5.12 18.15
CA TYR A 49 -2.38 4.38 16.98
C TYR A 49 -2.55 2.87 17.17
N ILE A 50 -3.07 2.18 16.15
CA ILE A 50 -3.24 0.73 16.12
C ILE A 50 -2.81 0.22 14.75
N ASP A 51 -1.83 -0.70 14.74
CA ASP A 51 -1.41 -1.42 13.53
C ASP A 51 -2.23 -2.70 13.38
N LEU A 52 -3.31 -2.64 12.59
CA LEU A 52 -4.14 -3.80 12.32
C LEU A 52 -3.40 -4.85 11.47
N GLY A 53 -2.36 -4.47 10.73
CA GLY A 53 -1.52 -5.43 10.02
C GLY A 53 -0.69 -6.31 10.94
N ALA A 54 -0.35 -5.82 12.13
CA ALA A 54 0.31 -6.61 13.16
C ALA A 54 -0.67 -7.44 13.99
N VAL A 55 -1.86 -6.89 14.31
CA VAL A 55 -2.74 -7.49 15.33
C VAL A 55 -3.95 -8.26 14.77
N ALA A 56 -4.41 -8.00 13.54
CA ALA A 56 -5.60 -8.62 12.95
C ALA A 56 -5.33 -10.05 12.40
N THR A 57 -4.81 -10.92 13.26
CA THR A 57 -4.55 -12.34 12.95
C THR A 57 -5.79 -13.21 13.13
N THR A 58 -6.38 -13.18 14.33
CA THR A 58 -7.72 -13.70 14.62
C THR A 58 -8.51 -12.63 15.39
N PRO A 59 -9.85 -12.67 15.41
CA PRO A 59 -10.66 -11.71 16.18
C PRO A 59 -10.29 -11.66 17.66
N GLU A 60 -10.01 -12.81 18.27
CA GLU A 60 -9.66 -12.94 19.69
C GLU A 60 -8.28 -12.34 19.98
N ARG A 61 -7.27 -12.65 19.16
CA ARG A 61 -5.93 -12.07 19.32
C ARG A 61 -5.93 -10.57 19.09
N CYS A 62 -6.74 -10.10 18.14
CA CYS A 62 -6.93 -8.69 17.88
C CYS A 62 -7.57 -8.00 19.11
N LEU A 63 -8.60 -8.60 19.70
CA LEU A 63 -9.21 -8.09 20.93
C LEU A 63 -8.20 -7.99 22.08
N VAL A 64 -7.40 -9.03 22.31
CA VAL A 64 -6.36 -9.01 23.35
C VAL A 64 -5.34 -7.91 23.08
N ALA A 65 -4.88 -7.75 21.83
CA ALA A 65 -3.92 -6.71 21.48
C ALA A 65 -4.50 -5.29 21.59
N VAL A 66 -5.78 -5.10 21.24
CA VAL A 66 -6.48 -3.81 21.33
C VAL A 66 -6.85 -3.48 22.78
N THR A 67 -7.07 -4.44 23.67
CA THR A 67 -7.48 -4.14 25.05
C THR A 67 -6.33 -4.24 26.06
N GLY A 68 -5.29 -5.00 25.74
CA GLY A 68 -4.29 -5.46 26.71
C GLY A 68 -4.85 -6.40 27.77
N ARG A 69 -6.07 -6.92 27.59
CA ARG A 69 -6.78 -7.75 28.58
C ARG A 69 -6.86 -9.20 28.11
N PRO A 70 -6.82 -10.17 29.04
CA PRO A 70 -7.00 -11.58 28.69
C PRO A 70 -8.41 -11.83 28.12
N LEU A 71 -8.50 -12.81 27.23
CA LEU A 71 -9.77 -13.23 26.64
C LEU A 71 -10.62 -13.97 27.68
N ALA A 72 -11.92 -13.65 27.74
CA ALA A 72 -12.85 -14.41 28.55
C ALA A 72 -13.06 -15.82 27.97
N ALA A 73 -13.17 -16.83 28.83
CA ALA A 73 -13.42 -18.21 28.41
C ALA A 73 -14.72 -18.31 27.59
N GLY A 74 -14.68 -19.05 26.48
CA GLY A 74 -15.83 -19.25 25.60
C GLY A 74 -16.16 -18.08 24.67
N THR A 75 -15.31 -17.04 24.60
CA THR A 75 -15.51 -15.94 23.64
C THR A 75 -15.41 -16.46 22.21
N THR A 76 -16.47 -16.26 21.43
CA THR A 76 -16.50 -16.62 20.01
C THR A 76 -15.81 -15.56 19.16
N ALA A 77 -15.38 -15.92 17.95
CA ALA A 77 -14.80 -15.00 16.97
C ALA A 77 -15.67 -13.76 16.73
N ARG A 78 -16.98 -13.93 16.53
CA ARG A 78 -17.93 -12.83 16.39
C ARG A 78 -17.98 -11.95 17.64
N ALA A 79 -18.12 -12.55 18.82
CA ALA A 79 -18.17 -11.80 20.08
C ALA A 79 -16.89 -11.00 20.35
N ALA A 80 -15.73 -11.57 20.01
CA ALA A 80 -14.45 -10.89 20.10
C ALA A 80 -14.38 -9.67 19.16
N PHE A 81 -14.81 -9.82 17.91
CA PHE A 81 -14.88 -8.70 16.97
C PHE A 81 -15.85 -7.61 17.43
N ASP A 82 -17.05 -7.97 17.92
CA ASP A 82 -18.01 -7.01 18.48
C ASP A 82 -17.44 -6.28 19.70
N GLN A 83 -16.58 -6.94 20.47
CA GLN A 83 -15.89 -6.28 21.56
C GLN A 83 -14.81 -5.32 21.05
N VAL A 84 -14.04 -5.66 20.01
CA VAL A 84 -13.09 -4.71 19.38
C VAL A 84 -13.80 -3.43 18.94
N LEU A 85 -14.96 -3.55 18.29
CA LEU A 85 -15.77 -2.41 17.87
C LEU A 85 -16.21 -1.53 19.05
N ARG A 86 -16.71 -2.15 20.13
CA ARG A 86 -17.11 -1.43 21.35
C ARG A 86 -15.93 -0.71 22.02
N GLU A 87 -14.73 -1.28 21.96
CA GLU A 87 -13.54 -0.64 22.51
C GLU A 87 -13.11 0.58 21.69
N PHE A 88 -13.42 0.63 20.39
CA PHE A 88 -13.23 1.84 19.59
C PHE A 88 -14.22 2.94 19.94
N ASP A 89 -15.46 2.60 20.33
CA ASP A 89 -16.44 3.61 20.79
C ASP A 89 -16.13 4.15 22.19
N ARG A 90 -15.58 3.30 23.05
CA ARG A 90 -15.20 3.66 24.44
C ARG A 90 -13.91 4.46 24.52
N ALA A 91 -13.16 4.58 23.43
CA ALA A 91 -11.93 5.36 23.43
C ALA A 91 -12.24 6.82 23.78
N VAL A 92 -11.65 7.31 24.87
CA VAL A 92 -11.74 8.69 25.33
C VAL A 92 -10.33 9.25 25.48
N SER A 93 -10.18 10.54 25.22
CA SER A 93 -8.94 11.24 25.56
C SER A 93 -8.80 11.41 27.08
N PRO A 94 -7.59 11.63 27.61
CA PRO A 94 -7.36 12.07 28.99
C PRO A 94 -8.25 13.21 29.51
N SER A 95 -8.74 14.11 28.64
CA SER A 95 -9.68 15.19 29.00
C SER A 95 -11.16 14.77 28.99
N GLY A 96 -11.46 13.51 28.68
CA GLY A 96 -12.83 12.99 28.54
C GLY A 96 -13.49 13.31 27.20
N GLU A 97 -12.78 13.94 26.27
CA GLU A 97 -13.26 14.24 24.92
C GLU A 97 -13.15 13.04 23.98
N ARG A 98 -13.83 13.12 22.82
CA ARG A 98 -13.77 12.13 21.74
C ARG A 98 -12.33 11.83 21.33
N ALA A 99 -11.94 10.56 21.34
CA ALA A 99 -10.62 10.15 20.91
C ALA A 99 -10.49 10.12 19.38
N THR A 100 -9.26 10.26 18.88
CA THR A 100 -8.89 10.01 17.48
C THR A 100 -8.18 8.66 17.36
N VAL A 101 -8.84 7.65 16.79
CA VAL A 101 -8.23 6.33 16.58
C VAL A 101 -7.61 6.28 15.18
N LEU A 102 -6.31 6.02 15.11
CA LEU A 102 -5.52 5.94 13.88
C LEU A 102 -5.28 4.46 13.56
N LEU A 103 -5.91 3.96 12.50
CA LEU A 103 -5.96 2.55 12.15
C LEU A 103 -5.12 2.30 10.89
N ASP A 104 -3.93 1.75 11.08
CA ASP A 104 -3.07 1.35 9.96
C ASP A 104 -3.46 -0.04 9.44
N ALA A 105 -3.35 -0.21 8.12
CA ALA A 105 -3.68 -1.42 7.38
C ALA A 105 -5.09 -1.98 7.71
N PHE A 106 -6.12 -1.13 7.77
CA PHE A 106 -7.46 -1.56 8.22
C PHE A 106 -8.08 -2.71 7.40
N GLN A 107 -7.68 -2.86 6.14
CA GLN A 107 -8.17 -3.94 5.28
C GLN A 107 -7.62 -5.32 5.66
N GLU A 108 -6.72 -5.38 6.64
CA GLU A 108 -6.23 -6.63 7.22
C GLU A 108 -7.33 -7.37 7.99
N LEU A 109 -8.38 -6.67 8.45
CA LEU A 109 -9.58 -7.29 9.02
C LEU A 109 -10.27 -8.28 8.06
N ARG A 110 -9.96 -8.24 6.76
CA ARG A 110 -10.44 -9.25 5.80
C ARG A 110 -10.10 -10.68 6.20
N THR A 111 -8.99 -10.89 6.92
CA THR A 111 -8.61 -12.23 7.42
C THR A 111 -9.70 -12.85 8.29
N PHE A 112 -10.52 -12.02 8.94
CA PHE A 112 -11.62 -12.46 9.79
C PHE A 112 -12.80 -13.03 9.01
N GLU A 113 -12.90 -12.79 7.70
CA GLU A 113 -13.95 -13.36 6.84
C GLU A 113 -13.91 -14.89 6.79
N ASN A 114 -12.80 -15.50 7.18
CA ASN A 114 -12.63 -16.94 7.28
C ASN A 114 -13.26 -17.54 8.56
N PHE A 115 -13.74 -16.71 9.50
CA PHE A 115 -14.28 -17.15 10.78
C PHE A 115 -15.83 -17.17 10.76
N PRO A 116 -16.47 -18.06 11.52
CA PRO A 116 -17.93 -18.14 11.60
C PRO A 116 -18.56 -16.80 12.01
N GLY A 117 -19.57 -16.35 11.25
CA GLY A 117 -20.33 -15.12 11.54
C GLY A 117 -19.63 -13.80 11.14
N LEU A 118 -18.54 -13.85 10.39
CA LEU A 118 -17.73 -12.67 10.03
C LEU A 118 -17.52 -12.48 8.51
N ARG A 119 -18.38 -13.09 7.67
CA ARG A 119 -18.25 -13.02 6.20
C ARG A 119 -18.23 -11.59 5.63
N ASP A 120 -18.89 -10.65 6.29
CA ASP A 120 -19.00 -9.24 5.86
C ASP A 120 -18.26 -8.28 6.81
N VAL A 121 -17.24 -8.76 7.52
CA VAL A 121 -16.53 -8.02 8.59
C VAL A 121 -16.07 -6.62 8.19
N GLN A 122 -15.60 -6.42 6.95
CA GLN A 122 -15.16 -5.10 6.51
C GLN A 122 -16.32 -4.12 6.34
N ARG A 123 -17.48 -4.60 5.89
CA ARG A 123 -18.69 -3.77 5.76
C ARG A 123 -19.25 -3.43 7.13
N ASP A 124 -19.34 -4.42 8.02
CA ASP A 124 -19.74 -4.22 9.42
C ASP A 124 -18.84 -3.19 10.10
N PHE A 125 -17.52 -3.31 9.90
CA PHE A 125 -16.52 -2.38 10.42
C PHE A 125 -16.76 -0.95 9.94
N VAL A 126 -16.90 -0.75 8.62
CA VAL A 126 -17.15 0.57 8.02
C VAL A 126 -18.47 1.18 8.52
N ALA A 127 -19.53 0.39 8.61
CA ALA A 127 -20.82 0.84 9.12
C ALA A 127 -20.73 1.26 10.60
N HIS A 128 -20.03 0.46 11.42
CA HIS A 128 -19.81 0.77 12.83
C HIS A 128 -19.05 2.07 13.02
N LEU A 129 -17.93 2.26 12.31
CA LEU A 129 -17.14 3.49 12.41
C LEU A 129 -17.92 4.73 11.98
N ALA A 130 -18.80 4.62 10.98
CA ALA A 130 -19.63 5.74 10.56
C ALA A 130 -20.57 6.22 11.67
N ALA A 131 -21.14 5.28 12.44
CA ALA A 131 -22.04 5.56 13.56
C ALA A 131 -21.31 5.94 14.86
N SER A 132 -20.01 5.66 14.95
CA SER A 132 -19.23 5.90 16.15
C SER A 132 -19.08 7.41 16.46
N PRO A 133 -19.17 7.82 17.74
CA PRO A 133 -18.99 9.21 18.14
C PRO A 133 -17.53 9.68 18.04
N ASN A 134 -16.56 8.75 17.95
CA ASN A 134 -15.14 9.06 17.90
C ASN A 134 -14.67 9.49 16.52
N HIS A 135 -13.44 10.02 16.48
CA HIS A 135 -12.74 10.36 15.26
C HIS A 135 -11.86 9.21 14.80
N PHE A 136 -11.75 9.01 13.49
CA PHE A 136 -10.98 7.91 12.92
C PHE A 136 -10.16 8.39 11.74
N VAL A 137 -8.94 7.87 11.61
CA VAL A 137 -8.16 7.94 10.36
C VAL A 137 -7.80 6.51 9.98
N LEU A 138 -8.15 6.11 8.76
CA LEU A 138 -7.86 4.78 8.24
C LEU A 138 -6.71 4.87 7.24
N ALA A 139 -5.84 3.87 7.20
CA ALA A 139 -4.84 3.75 6.14
C ALA A 139 -4.86 2.38 5.48
N SER A 140 -4.70 2.35 4.16
CA SER A 140 -4.55 1.10 3.42
C SER A 140 -3.57 1.20 2.26
N ARG A 141 -2.89 0.08 2.01
CA ARG A 141 -2.06 -0.10 0.82
C ARG A 141 -2.82 -0.60 -0.41
N PHE A 142 -4.03 -1.11 -0.22
CA PHE A 142 -4.82 -1.72 -1.28
C PHE A 142 -5.85 -0.74 -1.85
N THR A 143 -5.42 0.13 -2.76
CA THR A 143 -6.22 1.24 -3.26
C THR A 143 -7.46 0.74 -4.01
N ALA A 144 -7.30 -0.23 -4.90
CA ALA A 144 -8.41 -0.81 -5.65
C ALA A 144 -9.47 -1.45 -4.73
N ARG A 145 -9.03 -2.21 -3.72
CA ARG A 145 -9.94 -2.84 -2.74
C ARG A 145 -10.66 -1.81 -1.88
N ALA A 146 -9.95 -0.80 -1.39
CA ALA A 146 -10.53 0.23 -0.54
C ALA A 146 -11.63 1.01 -1.29
N HIS A 147 -11.38 1.37 -2.55
CA HIS A 147 -12.40 2.02 -3.39
C HIS A 147 -13.65 1.17 -3.57
N ARG A 148 -13.51 -0.14 -3.79
CA ARG A 148 -14.69 -1.03 -3.91
C ARG A 148 -15.45 -1.16 -2.59
N LEU A 149 -14.73 -1.25 -1.47
CA LEU A 149 -15.35 -1.30 -0.14
C LEU A 149 -16.11 0.00 0.18
N LEU A 150 -15.54 1.15 -0.19
CA LEU A 150 -16.07 2.46 0.15
C LEU A 150 -17.06 3.04 -0.87
N ARG A 151 -17.29 2.35 -2.00
CA ARG A 151 -18.21 2.81 -3.05
C ARG A 151 -19.60 3.19 -2.51
N ASP A 152 -20.11 2.34 -1.63
CA ASP A 152 -21.45 2.48 -1.03
C ASP A 152 -21.36 2.84 0.47
N ALA A 153 -20.19 3.30 0.93
CA ALA A 153 -20.00 3.66 2.32
C ALA A 153 -20.71 4.99 2.64
N PRO A 154 -21.08 5.23 3.92
CA PRO A 154 -21.65 6.50 4.35
C PRO A 154 -20.79 7.69 3.92
N ALA A 155 -21.43 8.81 3.59
CA ALA A 155 -20.75 9.98 3.05
C ALA A 155 -19.60 10.45 3.94
N ARG A 156 -19.61 10.18 5.26
CA ARG A 156 -18.57 10.55 6.23
C ARG A 156 -17.16 10.11 5.84
N PHE A 157 -16.98 9.05 5.06
CA PHE A 157 -15.67 8.62 4.59
C PHE A 157 -15.12 9.55 3.49
N GLU A 158 -13.93 10.09 3.69
CA GLU A 158 -13.21 10.87 2.68
C GLU A 158 -11.95 10.12 2.24
N VAL A 159 -11.88 9.77 0.95
CA VAL A 159 -10.67 9.16 0.40
C VAL A 159 -9.62 10.23 0.12
N ILE A 160 -8.42 10.04 0.68
CA ILE A 160 -7.25 10.87 0.45
C ILE A 160 -6.13 9.99 -0.12
N HIS A 161 -5.83 10.18 -1.40
CA HIS A 161 -4.67 9.54 -2.02
C HIS A 161 -3.38 10.24 -1.57
N LEU A 162 -2.43 9.46 -1.06
CA LEU A 162 -1.09 9.96 -0.76
C LEU A 162 -0.31 10.04 -2.07
N PRO A 163 0.11 11.24 -2.50
CA PRO A 163 0.93 11.37 -3.69
C PRO A 163 2.34 10.82 -3.43
N PRO A 164 3.06 10.41 -4.49
CA PRO A 164 4.51 10.29 -4.43
C PRO A 164 5.15 11.59 -3.93
N LEU A 165 6.30 11.48 -3.26
CA LEU A 165 7.11 12.64 -2.90
C LEU A 165 7.56 13.35 -4.18
N ASP A 166 7.39 14.67 -4.19
CA ASP A 166 7.93 15.53 -5.23
C ASP A 166 9.39 15.91 -4.94
N GLY A 167 9.98 16.74 -5.80
CA GLY A 167 11.37 17.18 -5.63
C GLY A 167 11.58 18.00 -4.34
N ALA A 168 10.61 18.82 -3.95
CA ALA A 168 10.69 19.66 -2.76
C ALA A 168 10.59 18.84 -1.48
N ASP A 169 9.71 17.83 -1.47
CA ASP A 169 9.61 16.85 -0.39
C ASP A 169 10.94 16.11 -0.18
N VAL A 170 11.59 15.67 -1.27
CA VAL A 170 12.87 14.97 -1.21
C VAL A 170 14.03 15.90 -0.82
N GLU A 171 14.02 17.15 -1.27
CA GLU A 171 14.99 18.17 -0.83
C GLU A 171 14.86 18.43 0.67
N ALA A 172 13.63 18.59 1.18
CA ALA A 172 13.38 18.77 2.61
C ALA A 172 13.85 17.55 3.42
N LEU A 173 13.59 16.34 2.91
CA LEU A 173 14.08 15.09 3.49
C LEU A 173 15.61 15.03 3.56
N ALA A 174 16.29 15.38 2.46
CA ALA A 174 17.75 15.41 2.39
C ALA A 174 18.33 16.46 3.35
N ARG A 175 17.76 17.66 3.37
CA ARG A 175 18.16 18.73 4.31
C ARG A 175 18.01 18.30 5.76
N ALA A 176 16.90 17.66 6.12
CA ALA A 176 16.68 17.15 7.47
C ALA A 176 17.69 16.07 7.87
N ARG A 177 18.21 15.30 6.90
CA ARG A 177 19.15 14.20 7.16
C ARG A 177 20.60 14.64 7.37
N ASP A 178 21.06 15.59 6.57
CA ASP A 178 22.49 15.92 6.42
C ASP A 178 22.80 17.41 6.73
N GLY A 179 21.79 18.28 6.71
CA GLY A 179 21.91 19.70 7.05
C GLY A 179 22.44 20.60 5.93
N ARG A 180 23.22 20.06 4.98
CA ARG A 180 23.77 20.84 3.84
C ARG A 180 22.69 21.15 2.80
N ALA A 181 22.33 22.44 2.66
CA ALA A 181 21.31 22.88 1.72
C ALA A 181 21.68 22.67 0.24
N ASP A 182 22.95 22.90 -0.14
CA ASP A 182 23.41 22.71 -1.52
C ASP A 182 23.40 21.23 -1.92
N TRP A 183 23.86 20.36 -1.03
CA TRP A 183 23.80 18.92 -1.21
C TRP A 183 22.35 18.44 -1.37
N ALA A 184 21.44 18.90 -0.52
CA ALA A 184 20.03 18.54 -0.59
C ALA A 184 19.41 18.90 -1.96
N ARG A 185 19.67 20.13 -2.45
CA ARG A 185 19.23 20.58 -3.79
C ARG A 185 19.83 19.72 -4.91
N GLN A 186 21.10 19.34 -4.78
CA GLN A 186 21.81 18.55 -5.77
C GLN A 186 21.27 17.12 -5.88
N VAL A 187 20.97 16.45 -4.76
CA VAL A 187 20.59 15.03 -4.76
C VAL A 187 19.10 14.80 -5.00
N ALA A 188 18.25 15.78 -4.68
CA ALA A 188 16.80 15.59 -4.67
C ALA A 188 16.21 15.12 -6.02
N PRO A 189 16.58 15.68 -7.19
CA PRO A 189 16.02 15.23 -8.47
C PRO A 189 16.33 13.76 -8.77
N ALA A 190 17.57 13.33 -8.53
CA ALA A 190 17.99 11.95 -8.79
C ALA A 190 17.30 10.97 -7.82
N VAL A 191 17.23 11.31 -6.53
CA VAL A 191 16.53 10.50 -5.54
C VAL A 191 15.04 10.39 -5.87
N GLN A 192 14.39 11.50 -6.23
CA GLN A 192 12.98 11.51 -6.60
C GLN A 192 12.70 10.59 -7.79
N ALA A 193 13.52 10.69 -8.85
CA ALA A 193 13.39 9.88 -10.04
C ALA A 193 13.60 8.39 -9.73
N LEU A 194 14.71 8.02 -9.06
CA LEU A 194 15.05 6.62 -8.78
C LEU A 194 14.07 5.97 -7.80
N SER A 195 13.61 6.71 -6.79
CA SER A 195 12.61 6.22 -5.82
C SER A 195 11.18 6.19 -6.34
N ALA A 196 10.92 6.82 -7.50
CA ALA A 196 9.57 7.13 -7.99
C ALA A 196 8.72 7.87 -6.93
N GLY A 197 9.37 8.71 -6.09
CA GLY A 197 8.73 9.43 -4.99
C GLY A 197 8.20 8.53 -3.85
N ARG A 198 8.53 7.24 -3.79
CA ARG A 198 8.12 6.40 -2.65
C ARG A 198 8.99 6.72 -1.45
N ALA A 199 8.36 7.21 -0.37
CA ALA A 199 9.05 7.68 0.83
C ALA A 199 10.07 6.69 1.40
N ALA A 200 9.73 5.40 1.50
CA ALA A 200 10.64 4.39 2.02
C ALA A 200 11.93 4.24 1.18
N TYR A 201 11.81 4.38 -0.14
CA TYR A 201 12.94 4.29 -1.07
C TYR A 201 13.76 5.58 -1.09
N ALA A 202 13.09 6.73 -1.08
CA ALA A 202 13.75 8.04 -0.98
C ALA A 202 14.58 8.14 0.31
N VAL A 203 14.04 7.72 1.46
CA VAL A 203 14.78 7.66 2.73
C VAL A 203 16.01 6.77 2.62
N ALA A 204 15.88 5.58 2.04
CA ALA A 204 17.01 4.66 1.89
C ALA A 204 18.14 5.24 1.01
N LEU A 205 17.78 5.89 -0.10
CA LEU A 205 18.74 6.54 -0.99
C LEU A 205 19.41 7.75 -0.33
N VAL A 206 18.63 8.63 0.31
CA VAL A 206 19.16 9.79 1.04
C VAL A 206 20.11 9.35 2.16
N ASP A 207 19.72 8.32 2.93
CA ASP A 207 20.56 7.77 4.00
C ASP A 207 21.90 7.23 3.45
N ALA A 208 21.89 6.53 2.31
CA ALA A 208 23.09 5.97 1.69
C ALA A 208 24.01 7.04 1.07
N MET A 209 23.45 8.17 0.64
CA MET A 209 24.21 9.27 0.02
C MET A 209 24.71 10.31 1.03
N ALA A 210 24.16 10.32 2.24
CA ALA A 210 24.53 11.28 3.28
C ALA A 210 25.99 11.12 3.72
N GLY A 211 26.69 12.23 3.96
CA GLY A 211 28.10 12.23 4.35
C GLY A 211 29.12 11.84 3.26
N ALA A 212 28.68 11.37 2.09
CA ALA A 212 29.58 11.07 0.98
C ALA A 212 30.15 12.37 0.35
N ALA A 213 31.44 12.34 -0.02
CA ALA A 213 32.10 13.45 -0.73
C ALA A 213 31.51 13.66 -2.14
N THR A 214 31.15 12.57 -2.82
CA THR A 214 30.48 12.55 -4.12
C THR A 214 29.20 11.74 -4.04
N ALA A 215 28.06 12.36 -4.32
CA ALA A 215 26.74 11.77 -4.15
C ALA A 215 26.22 11.16 -5.46
N GLU A 216 26.78 10.02 -5.87
CA GLU A 216 26.29 9.31 -7.05
C GLU A 216 25.12 8.38 -6.71
N ALA A 217 23.90 8.82 -7.04
CA ALA A 217 22.68 8.10 -6.72
C ALA A 217 22.60 6.68 -7.35
N GLY A 218 23.20 6.48 -8.53
CA GLY A 218 23.27 5.17 -9.19
C GLY A 218 24.14 4.17 -8.43
N THR A 219 25.26 4.61 -7.87
CA THR A 219 26.16 3.79 -7.05
C THR A 219 25.48 3.40 -5.74
N ALA A 220 24.83 4.37 -5.07
CA ALA A 220 24.03 4.10 -3.88
C ALA A 220 22.88 3.12 -4.16
N LEU A 221 22.21 3.25 -5.32
CA LEU A 221 21.17 2.32 -5.74
C LEU A 221 21.70 0.89 -5.88
N ALA A 222 22.85 0.71 -6.53
CA ALA A 222 23.48 -0.60 -6.71
C ALA A 222 23.82 -1.27 -5.37
N GLU A 223 24.40 -0.52 -4.43
CA GLU A 223 24.71 -1.02 -3.08
C GLU A 223 23.44 -1.42 -2.32
N LEU A 224 22.41 -0.57 -2.35
CA LEU A 224 21.13 -0.84 -1.71
C LEU A 224 20.34 -2.00 -2.34
N PHE A 225 20.65 -2.36 -3.59
CA PHE A 225 20.16 -3.54 -4.30
C PHE A 225 21.09 -4.74 -4.24
N SER A 226 22.12 -4.72 -3.40
CA SER A 226 22.86 -5.95 -3.09
C SER A 226 21.92 -7.02 -2.49
N PRO A 227 22.29 -8.31 -2.47
CA PRO A 227 21.41 -9.38 -1.97
C PRO A 227 20.90 -9.17 -0.53
N ALA A 228 21.70 -8.53 0.33
CA ALA A 228 21.32 -8.15 1.70
C ALA A 228 20.93 -6.66 1.82
N GLY A 229 20.86 -5.94 0.71
CA GLY A 229 20.61 -4.51 0.66
C GLY A 229 19.19 -4.14 1.08
N ARG A 230 19.06 -2.93 1.64
CA ARG A 230 17.79 -2.42 2.19
C ARG A 230 16.69 -2.31 1.13
N LEU A 231 17.01 -1.91 -0.10
CA LEU A 231 16.01 -1.80 -1.17
C LEU A 231 15.60 -3.19 -1.69
N THR A 232 16.52 -4.15 -1.75
CA THR A 232 16.19 -5.55 -2.03
C THR A 232 15.18 -6.09 -1.02
N ALA A 233 15.41 -5.87 0.28
CA ALA A 233 14.50 -6.32 1.33
C ALA A 233 13.11 -5.66 1.23
N LEU A 234 13.05 -4.35 0.99
CA LEU A 234 11.78 -3.62 0.87
C LEU A 234 10.99 -4.03 -0.39
N ALA A 235 11.66 -4.17 -1.54
CA ALA A 235 11.04 -4.60 -2.78
C ALA A 235 10.55 -6.05 -2.69
N ARG A 236 11.37 -6.95 -2.11
CA ARG A 236 10.99 -8.34 -1.83
C ARG A 236 9.76 -8.42 -0.94
N PHE A 237 9.76 -7.69 0.18
CA PHE A 237 8.60 -7.65 1.08
C PHE A 237 7.35 -7.21 0.32
N SER A 238 7.44 -6.11 -0.44
CA SER A 238 6.30 -5.60 -1.20
C SER A 238 5.81 -6.56 -2.29
N TYR A 239 6.72 -7.30 -2.92
CA TYR A 239 6.41 -8.30 -3.94
C TYR A 239 5.70 -9.51 -3.31
N GLU A 240 6.34 -10.17 -2.35
CA GLU A 240 5.82 -11.39 -1.74
C GLU A 240 4.53 -11.14 -0.97
N PHE A 241 4.48 -10.06 -0.18
CA PHE A 241 3.29 -9.73 0.60
C PHE A 241 2.06 -9.55 -0.29
N ARG A 242 2.16 -8.81 -1.40
CA ARG A 242 1.02 -8.56 -2.28
C ARG A 242 0.60 -9.84 -3.02
N LEU A 243 1.55 -10.65 -3.46
CA LEU A 243 1.24 -11.94 -4.10
C LEU A 243 0.55 -12.93 -3.15
N HIS A 244 0.94 -12.98 -1.87
CA HIS A 244 0.24 -13.80 -0.87
C HIS A 244 -1.19 -13.33 -0.60
N ARG A 245 -1.54 -12.09 -0.97
CA ARG A 245 -2.89 -11.55 -0.85
C ARG A 245 -3.71 -11.69 -2.13
N ALA A 246 -3.16 -12.32 -3.16
CA ALA A 246 -3.82 -12.63 -4.42
C ALA A 246 -4.03 -14.14 -4.58
N ARG A 247 -4.90 -14.53 -5.53
CA ARG A 247 -5.14 -15.94 -5.90
C ARG A 247 -4.20 -16.36 -7.03
N GLY A 248 -3.98 -17.66 -7.21
CA GLY A 248 -3.25 -18.18 -8.39
C GLY A 248 -1.75 -17.87 -8.41
N TYR A 249 -1.10 -17.89 -7.24
CA TYR A 249 0.28 -17.44 -6.99
C TYR A 249 1.30 -17.81 -8.09
N GLY A 250 1.32 -19.06 -8.57
CA GLY A 250 2.25 -19.49 -9.62
C GLY A 250 2.09 -18.76 -10.96
N ALA A 251 0.86 -18.63 -11.45
CA ALA A 251 0.57 -17.92 -12.70
C ALA A 251 0.88 -16.42 -12.59
N LEU A 252 0.66 -15.84 -11.40
CA LEU A 252 0.99 -14.44 -11.14
C LEU A 252 2.49 -14.17 -11.25
N LYS A 253 3.34 -15.03 -10.67
CA LYS A 253 4.80 -14.90 -10.77
C LYS A 253 5.28 -14.94 -12.23
N ALA A 254 4.70 -15.82 -13.05
CA ALA A 254 5.05 -15.92 -14.47
C ALA A 254 4.69 -14.64 -15.24
N ILE A 255 3.50 -14.07 -15.01
CA ILE A 255 3.10 -12.79 -15.64
C ILE A 255 4.03 -11.65 -15.21
N LEU A 256 4.39 -11.60 -13.93
CA LEU A 256 5.32 -10.59 -13.42
C LEU A 256 6.70 -10.74 -14.04
N GLY A 257 7.22 -11.96 -14.21
CA GLY A 257 8.46 -12.21 -14.94
C GLY A 257 8.41 -11.70 -16.39
N ILE A 258 7.30 -11.93 -17.10
CA ILE A 258 7.08 -11.41 -18.46
C ILE A 258 7.14 -9.88 -18.50
N LEU A 259 6.42 -9.21 -17.59
CA LEU A 259 6.37 -7.75 -17.49
C LEU A 259 7.70 -7.14 -17.00
N ALA A 260 8.48 -7.90 -16.24
CA ALA A 260 9.77 -7.42 -15.75
C ALA A 260 10.77 -7.24 -16.89
N GLU A 261 10.72 -8.12 -17.88
CA GLU A 261 11.52 -7.98 -19.09
C GLU A 261 11.05 -6.82 -19.95
N GLU A 262 9.75 -6.72 -20.20
CA GLU A 262 9.17 -5.70 -21.07
C GLU A 262 7.83 -5.21 -20.54
N GLU A 263 7.71 -3.90 -20.37
CA GLU A 263 6.46 -3.22 -20.07
C GLU A 263 6.43 -1.87 -20.83
N PRO A 264 5.25 -1.35 -21.17
CA PRO A 264 3.92 -1.87 -20.87
C PRO A 264 3.39 -2.83 -21.97
N LEU A 265 2.70 -3.91 -21.57
CA LEU A 265 2.19 -4.95 -22.50
C LEU A 265 0.66 -5.03 -22.52
N THR A 266 0.07 -5.45 -23.64
CA THR A 266 -1.39 -5.69 -23.72
C THR A 266 -1.76 -7.06 -23.13
N LEU A 267 -3.06 -7.27 -22.85
CA LEU A 267 -3.59 -8.59 -22.46
C LEU A 267 -3.17 -9.70 -23.44
N THR A 268 -3.24 -9.43 -24.75
CA THR A 268 -2.94 -10.42 -25.79
C THR A 268 -1.44 -10.77 -25.82
N ASP A 269 -0.57 -9.78 -25.65
CA ASP A 269 0.88 -10.00 -25.59
C ASP A 269 1.23 -10.90 -24.40
N ILE A 270 0.65 -10.62 -23.23
CA ILE A 270 0.86 -11.41 -22.01
C ILE A 270 0.29 -12.82 -22.18
N ALA A 271 -0.93 -12.96 -22.70
CA ALA A 271 -1.57 -14.26 -22.91
C ALA A 271 -0.74 -15.15 -23.85
N HIS A 272 -0.23 -14.58 -24.94
CA HIS A 272 0.65 -15.26 -25.89
C HIS A 272 1.95 -15.73 -25.21
N ARG A 273 2.64 -14.85 -24.47
CA ARG A 273 3.90 -15.19 -23.76
C ARG A 273 3.69 -16.17 -22.60
N LEU A 274 2.51 -16.18 -21.98
CA LEU A 274 2.14 -17.12 -20.92
C LEU A 274 1.66 -18.48 -21.46
N HIS A 275 1.43 -18.59 -22.77
CA HIS A 275 0.79 -19.75 -23.42
C HIS A 275 -0.57 -20.11 -22.78
N ARG A 276 -1.40 -19.08 -22.57
CA ARG A 276 -2.76 -19.20 -21.99
C ARG A 276 -3.79 -18.43 -22.80
N THR A 277 -5.07 -18.73 -22.56
CA THR A 277 -6.16 -18.03 -23.24
C THR A 277 -6.32 -16.61 -22.67
N PRO A 278 -6.69 -15.61 -23.50
CA PRO A 278 -6.93 -14.24 -23.02
C PRO A 278 -7.93 -14.15 -21.86
N GLY A 279 -8.94 -15.02 -21.80
CA GLY A 279 -9.90 -15.08 -20.70
C GLY A 279 -9.24 -15.42 -19.36
N SER A 280 -8.49 -16.52 -19.29
CA SER A 280 -7.78 -16.92 -18.06
C SER A 280 -6.70 -15.91 -17.67
N THR A 281 -5.97 -15.34 -18.64
CA THR A 281 -4.98 -14.29 -18.38
C THR A 281 -5.62 -13.03 -17.82
N LYS A 282 -6.81 -12.64 -18.30
CA LYS A 282 -7.55 -11.49 -17.76
C LYS A 282 -7.91 -11.69 -16.29
N ASP A 283 -8.29 -12.90 -15.88
CA ASP A 283 -8.57 -13.19 -14.48
C ASP A 283 -7.31 -13.00 -13.62
N TYR A 284 -6.15 -13.52 -14.04
CA TYR A 284 -4.88 -13.33 -13.34
C TYR A 284 -4.47 -11.86 -13.23
N LEU A 285 -4.62 -11.10 -14.31
CA LEU A 285 -4.33 -9.65 -14.31
C LEU A 285 -5.27 -8.91 -13.35
N SER A 286 -6.56 -9.26 -13.34
CA SER A 286 -7.52 -8.67 -12.40
C SER A 286 -7.13 -8.93 -10.93
N TRP A 287 -6.53 -10.09 -10.63
CA TRP A 287 -6.06 -10.40 -9.28
C TRP A 287 -4.80 -9.62 -8.91
N LEU A 288 -3.92 -9.31 -9.87
CA LEU A 288 -2.73 -8.47 -9.66
C LEU A 288 -3.09 -6.98 -9.51
N GLU A 289 -4.07 -6.50 -10.26
CA GLU A 289 -4.68 -5.17 -10.08
C GLU A 289 -5.35 -5.06 -8.71
N ASP A 290 -6.04 -6.12 -8.27
CA ASP A 290 -6.72 -6.17 -6.98
C ASP A 290 -5.79 -6.06 -5.76
N VAL A 291 -4.52 -6.42 -5.91
CA VAL A 291 -3.49 -6.23 -4.87
C VAL A 291 -2.53 -5.09 -5.18
N ASP A 292 -2.88 -4.23 -6.15
CA ASP A 292 -2.12 -3.05 -6.56
C ASP A 292 -0.64 -3.37 -6.87
N VAL A 293 -0.37 -4.52 -7.51
CA VAL A 293 0.96 -4.85 -8.05
C VAL A 293 1.12 -4.26 -9.45
N LEU A 294 0.05 -4.31 -10.24
CA LEU A 294 0.00 -3.77 -11.59
C LEU A 294 -0.95 -2.58 -11.66
N ASN A 295 -0.67 -1.68 -12.59
CA ASN A 295 -1.59 -0.67 -13.07
C ASN A 295 -1.97 -0.95 -14.54
N VAL A 296 -3.12 -0.43 -14.95
CA VAL A 296 -3.56 -0.50 -16.35
C VAL A 296 -3.78 0.90 -16.89
N HIS A 297 -3.10 1.22 -18.00
CA HIS A 297 -3.29 2.47 -18.72
C HIS A 297 -3.49 2.18 -20.21
N ARG A 298 -4.59 2.67 -20.78
CA ARG A 298 -4.94 2.45 -22.21
C ARG A 298 -4.81 0.97 -22.63
N LYS A 299 -5.33 0.06 -21.81
CA LYS A 299 -5.30 -1.41 -21.98
C LYS A 299 -3.89 -2.03 -21.98
N LYS A 300 -2.88 -1.31 -21.50
CA LYS A 300 -1.55 -1.85 -21.28
C LYS A 300 -1.26 -1.94 -19.79
N TYR A 301 -0.60 -3.02 -19.40
CA TYR A 301 -0.26 -3.38 -18.03
C TYR A 301 1.21 -3.07 -17.77
N SER A 302 1.47 -2.49 -16.60
CA SER A 302 2.81 -2.16 -16.11
C SER A 302 2.85 -2.33 -14.59
N TYR A 303 4.04 -2.43 -14.03
CA TYR A 303 4.22 -2.42 -12.58
C TYR A 303 3.75 -1.09 -12.00
N ASP A 304 3.01 -1.16 -10.90
CA ASP A 304 2.73 0.03 -10.07
C ASP A 304 4.02 0.54 -9.40
N ASP A 305 4.91 -0.38 -9.04
CA ASP A 305 6.18 -0.10 -8.39
C ASP A 305 7.38 -0.50 -9.27
N PRO A 306 8.08 0.47 -9.88
CA PRO A 306 9.21 0.20 -10.76
C PRO A 306 10.43 -0.39 -10.04
N LEU A 307 10.59 -0.21 -8.74
CA LEU A 307 11.66 -0.85 -7.98
C LEU A 307 11.33 -2.32 -7.65
N VAL A 308 10.04 -2.65 -7.57
CA VAL A 308 9.60 -4.05 -7.54
C VAL A 308 9.81 -4.73 -8.89
N ARG A 309 9.64 -4.02 -10.01
CA ARG A 309 10.06 -4.53 -11.32
C ARG A 309 11.56 -4.85 -11.37
N LEU A 310 12.40 -3.91 -10.94
CA LEU A 310 13.85 -4.11 -10.88
C LEU A 310 14.22 -5.31 -10.00
N TYR A 311 13.56 -5.46 -8.84
CA TYR A 311 13.72 -6.63 -7.99
C TYR A 311 13.40 -7.94 -8.73
N VAL A 312 12.29 -8.00 -9.49
CA VAL A 312 11.94 -9.20 -10.25
C VAL A 312 13.00 -9.51 -11.32
N ARG A 313 13.45 -8.51 -12.08
CA ARG A 313 14.55 -8.70 -13.07
C ARG A 313 15.83 -9.29 -12.47
N LEU A 314 16.14 -8.94 -11.22
CA LEU A 314 17.38 -9.32 -10.54
C LEU A 314 17.26 -10.64 -9.78
N TYR A 315 16.16 -10.87 -9.07
CA TYR A 315 16.10 -11.84 -7.97
C TYR A 315 15.11 -12.97 -8.13
N THR A 316 14.35 -13.03 -9.23
CA THR A 316 13.45 -14.18 -9.50
C THR A 316 14.06 -15.20 -10.47
N GLY A 317 15.36 -15.10 -10.74
CA GLY A 317 16.12 -16.12 -11.47
C GLY A 317 16.46 -17.34 -10.62
N VAL A 318 17.02 -18.37 -11.25
CA VAL A 318 17.43 -19.62 -10.59
C VAL A 318 18.59 -19.39 -9.62
N GLU A 319 19.51 -18.51 -9.99
CA GLU A 319 20.68 -18.15 -9.19
C GLU A 319 20.57 -16.71 -8.67
N PRO A 320 21.15 -16.41 -7.50
CA PRO A 320 21.32 -15.03 -7.05
C PRO A 320 22.12 -14.21 -8.10
N PRO A 321 21.77 -12.94 -8.32
CA PRO A 321 22.48 -12.10 -9.29
C PRO A 321 23.91 -11.83 -8.82
N SER A 322 24.86 -11.85 -9.75
CA SER A 322 26.24 -11.41 -9.51
C SER A 322 26.30 -9.89 -9.26
N HIS A 323 27.39 -9.42 -8.65
CA HIS A 323 27.62 -8.00 -8.43
C HIS A 323 27.57 -7.20 -9.75
N ASP A 324 28.24 -7.69 -10.80
CA ASP A 324 28.26 -7.03 -12.12
C ASP A 324 26.86 -6.92 -12.73
N ARG A 325 26.02 -7.96 -12.57
CA ARG A 325 24.63 -7.93 -13.03
C ARG A 325 23.81 -6.88 -12.28
N ILE A 326 23.99 -6.77 -10.96
CA ILE A 326 23.31 -5.74 -10.14
C ILE A 326 23.72 -4.35 -10.62
N VAL A 327 25.02 -4.10 -10.79
CA VAL A 327 25.54 -2.81 -11.27
C VAL A 327 25.01 -2.50 -12.67
N ALA A 328 25.00 -3.45 -13.60
CA ALA A 328 24.51 -3.26 -14.96
C ALA A 328 23.00 -2.93 -15.00
N GLU A 329 22.16 -3.71 -14.31
CA GLU A 329 20.71 -3.50 -14.30
C GLU A 329 20.30 -2.22 -13.57
N THR A 330 20.97 -1.89 -12.46
CA THR A 330 20.69 -0.64 -11.72
C THR A 330 21.15 0.60 -12.49
N ARG A 331 22.27 0.52 -13.23
CA ARG A 331 22.69 1.59 -14.16
C ARG A 331 21.70 1.77 -15.30
N ARG A 332 21.23 0.69 -15.92
CA ARG A 332 20.18 0.78 -16.95
C ARG A 332 18.92 1.43 -16.41
N PHE A 333 18.43 0.94 -15.27
CA PHE A 333 17.28 1.51 -14.59
C PHE A 333 17.48 3.01 -14.30
N ALA A 334 18.66 3.40 -13.78
CA ALA A 334 18.95 4.80 -13.50
C ALA A 334 18.95 5.65 -14.78
N ALA A 335 19.55 5.17 -15.87
CA ALA A 335 19.55 5.87 -17.15
C ALA A 335 18.13 6.07 -17.69
N GLU A 336 17.29 5.04 -17.66
CA GLU A 336 15.88 5.11 -18.07
C GLU A 336 15.11 6.15 -17.24
N ARG A 337 15.30 6.17 -15.92
CA ARG A 337 14.54 7.04 -15.00
C ARG A 337 15.01 8.49 -14.98
N LEU A 338 16.31 8.73 -15.14
CA LEU A 338 16.88 10.09 -15.16
C LEU A 338 16.69 10.77 -16.51
N SER A 339 16.51 10.00 -17.58
CA SER A 339 16.21 10.51 -18.93
C SER A 339 14.71 10.67 -19.20
N ALA A 340 13.86 10.05 -18.37
CA ALA A 340 12.42 10.15 -18.54
C ALA A 340 11.93 11.60 -18.30
N PRO A 341 11.05 12.14 -19.17
CA PRO A 341 10.40 13.41 -18.89
C PRO A 341 9.68 13.30 -17.54
N GLN A 342 9.95 14.25 -16.64
CA GLN A 342 9.27 14.29 -15.35
C GLN A 342 7.77 14.33 -15.61
N PRO A 343 6.97 13.38 -15.10
CA PRO A 343 5.53 13.41 -15.32
C PRO A 343 5.00 14.73 -14.75
N ALA A 344 4.36 15.53 -15.59
CA ALA A 344 3.61 16.69 -15.14
C ALA A 344 2.67 16.25 -14.00
N ALA A 345 2.61 17.04 -12.93
CA ALA A 345 1.70 16.79 -11.81
C ALA A 345 0.32 16.41 -12.38
N ALA A 346 -0.14 15.20 -12.05
CA ALA A 346 -1.43 14.76 -12.54
C ALA A 346 -2.48 15.79 -12.09
N PRO A 347 -3.30 16.35 -13.00
CA PRO A 347 -4.42 17.17 -12.57
C PRO A 347 -5.31 16.31 -11.67
N ASP A 348 -5.84 16.91 -10.60
CA ASP A 348 -6.81 16.28 -9.71
C ASP A 348 -7.79 15.46 -10.54
N ALA A 349 -7.88 14.16 -10.26
CA ALA A 349 -8.74 13.26 -11.01
C ALA A 349 -10.17 13.84 -10.99
N PRO A 350 -10.80 14.10 -12.15
CA PRO A 350 -12.16 14.61 -12.16
C PRO A 350 -13.06 13.60 -11.48
N THR A 351 -13.87 14.09 -10.55
CA THR A 351 -14.95 13.35 -9.90
C THR A 351 -15.78 12.69 -10.99
N ARG A 352 -15.60 11.37 -11.20
CA ARG A 352 -16.41 10.63 -12.16
C ARG A 352 -17.83 10.57 -11.61
N THR A 353 -18.70 11.42 -12.14
CA THR A 353 -20.15 11.23 -12.06
C THR A 353 -20.46 9.86 -12.67
N PRO A 354 -21.29 9.02 -12.01
CA PRO A 354 -21.62 7.71 -12.57
C PRO A 354 -22.39 7.90 -13.87
N SER A 355 -21.80 7.55 -15.02
CA SER A 355 -22.55 7.39 -16.25
C SER A 355 -23.41 6.13 -16.11
N ALA A 356 -24.73 6.29 -16.16
CA ALA A 356 -25.67 5.18 -16.27
C ALA A 356 -25.31 4.34 -17.50
N GLN A 357 -24.91 3.08 -17.28
CA GLN A 357 -24.94 2.06 -18.32
C GLN A 357 -26.22 1.25 -18.19
N PRO A 358 -26.82 0.79 -19.31
CA PRO A 358 -28.10 0.08 -19.29
C PRO A 358 -27.94 -1.30 -18.64
N ALA A 359 -28.95 -1.70 -17.88
CA ALA A 359 -29.05 -2.98 -17.22
C ALA A 359 -28.91 -4.15 -18.22
N LEU A 360 -27.81 -4.91 -18.12
CA LEU A 360 -27.75 -6.27 -18.66
C LEU A 360 -28.31 -7.23 -17.60
N ALA A 361 -29.25 -8.07 -18.04
CA ALA A 361 -29.94 -9.06 -17.22
C ALA A 361 -28.98 -10.00 -16.47
N ALA A 362 -29.36 -10.33 -15.24
CA ALA A 362 -28.61 -11.20 -14.34
C ALA A 362 -28.55 -12.65 -14.86
N PRO A 363 -27.39 -13.33 -14.79
CA PRO A 363 -27.36 -14.78 -14.86
C PRO A 363 -27.66 -15.39 -13.48
N GLU A 364 -28.47 -16.45 -13.48
CA GLU A 364 -28.87 -17.22 -12.30
C GLU A 364 -27.67 -17.80 -11.50
N PRO A 365 -27.84 -18.03 -10.18
CA PRO A 365 -26.75 -18.47 -9.32
C PRO A 365 -26.43 -19.97 -9.52
N ALA A 366 -25.30 -20.24 -10.16
CA ALA A 366 -24.69 -21.57 -10.15
C ALA A 366 -24.16 -21.90 -8.74
N SER A 367 -24.77 -22.92 -8.11
CA SER A 367 -24.29 -23.60 -6.91
C SER A 367 -22.81 -24.00 -7.03
N ARG A 368 -21.94 -23.38 -6.22
CA ARG A 368 -20.53 -23.80 -6.08
C ARG A 368 -20.37 -24.59 -4.78
N LYS A 369 -20.23 -25.92 -4.93
CA LYS A 369 -19.67 -26.80 -3.90
C LYS A 369 -18.17 -26.51 -3.79
N ASN A 370 -17.71 -26.10 -2.62
CA ASN A 370 -16.29 -26.01 -2.29
C ASN A 370 -15.75 -27.44 -2.14
N GLY A 371 -15.01 -27.91 -3.14
CA GLY A 371 -14.19 -29.12 -3.01
C GLY A 371 -12.94 -28.80 -2.18
N ILE A 372 -12.89 -29.35 -0.97
CA ILE A 372 -11.67 -29.53 -0.21
C ILE A 372 -10.83 -30.56 -0.99
N ILE A 373 -9.61 -30.21 -1.35
CA ILE A 373 -8.63 -31.17 -1.88
C ILE A 373 -7.97 -31.78 -0.65
N GLU A 374 -8.31 -33.03 -0.35
CA GLU A 374 -7.50 -33.89 0.51
C GLU A 374 -6.22 -34.24 -0.23
N ILE A 375 -5.08 -34.10 0.45
CA ILE A 375 -3.76 -34.51 -0.04
C ILE A 375 -3.51 -35.88 0.57
N ASP A 376 -3.33 -36.89 -0.27
CA ASP A 376 -2.75 -38.19 0.09
C ASP A 376 -1.25 -38.08 0.35
#